data_AF-K0ULW1-F1
#
_entry.id   AF-K0ULW1-F1
#
_cell.length_a   1.000
_cell.length_b   1.000
_cell.length_c   1.000
_cell.angle_alpha   90.00
_cell.angle_beta   90.00
_cell.angle_gamma   90.00
#
_symmetry.space_group_name_H-M   'P 1'
#
loop_
_entity.id
_entity.type
_entity.pdbx_description
1 polymer ?
#
loop_
_entity_poly.entity_id
_entity_poly.type
_entity_poly.pdbx_seq_one_letter_code
_entity_poly.pdbx_strand_id
1 'polypeptide(L)'
;MTLVLLYLVVLVLVGIVLFAVGSVLFGRGEALPPLPRATTATVLPASGVTGADVDAVKFSQTLRGYKTSEVDWVLDRLARELDMLRGELATLRAATDRDADIDAEIGGDARHAAPAREDA
;
A
#
# COMPACT_ATOMS: atom_id res chain seq x y z
N MET A 1 -44.51 6.04 -43.13
CA MET A 1 -43.55 7.04 -42.59
C MET A 1 -44.01 7.64 -41.26
N THR A 2 -45.27 8.07 -41.13
CA THR A 2 -45.85 8.60 -39.89
C THR A 2 -45.82 7.64 -38.70
N LEU A 3 -46.13 6.36 -38.90
CA LEU A 3 -46.05 5.33 -37.84
C LEU A 3 -44.62 5.15 -37.31
N VAL A 4 -43.62 5.16 -38.20
CA VAL A 4 -42.20 5.05 -37.82
C VAL A 4 -41.79 6.26 -36.97
N LEU A 5 -42.21 7.46 -37.37
CA LEU A 5 -41.97 8.69 -36.62
C LEU A 5 -42.64 8.63 -35.23
N LEU A 6 -43.89 8.17 -35.17
CA LEU A 6 -44.64 8.00 -33.91
C LEU A 6 -43.91 7.04 -32.96
N TYR A 7 -43.48 5.87 -33.44
CA TYR A 7 -42.74 4.91 -32.63
C TYR A 7 -41.40 5.48 -32.14
N LEU A 8 -40.67 6.24 -32.96
CA LEU A 8 -39.42 6.87 -32.56
C LEU A 8 -39.66 7.87 -31.43
N VAL A 9 -40.66 8.74 -31.57
CA VAL A 9 -41.02 9.72 -30.54
C VAL A 9 -41.41 9.03 -29.23
N VAL A 10 -42.24 7.98 -29.30
CA VAL A 10 -42.63 7.20 -28.12
C VAL A 10 -41.41 6.52 -27.47
N LEU A 11 -40.50 5.94 -28.26
CA LEU A 11 -39.29 5.31 -27.76
C LEU A 11 -38.41 6.31 -26.99
N VAL A 12 -38.19 7.49 -27.56
CA VAL A 12 -37.40 8.56 -26.93
C VAL A 12 -38.09 9.03 -25.66
N LEU A 13 -39.41 9.22 -25.68
CA LEU A 13 -40.19 9.61 -24.51
C LEU A 13 -40.05 8.58 -23.39
N VAL A 14 -40.19 7.29 -23.70
CA VAL A 14 -40.00 6.19 -22.75
C VAL A 14 -38.58 6.20 -22.20
N GLY A 15 -37.57 6.39 -23.06
CA GLY A 15 -36.17 6.51 -22.64
C GLY A 15 -35.94 7.67 -21.66
N ILE A 16 -36.51 8.84 -21.94
CA ILE A 16 -36.44 10.02 -21.05
C ILE A 16 -37.13 9.72 -19.71
N VAL A 17 -38.31 9.10 -19.73
CA VAL A 17 -39.05 8.76 -18.51
C VAL A 17 -38.27 7.74 -17.67
N LEU A 18 -37.77 6.67 -18.29
CA LEU A 18 -36.95 5.66 -17.60
C LEU A 18 -35.66 6.26 -17.04
N PHE A 19 -35.00 7.14 -17.79
CA PHE A 19 -33.81 7.85 -17.34
C PHE A 19 -34.12 8.80 -16.17
N ALA A 20 -35.24 9.54 -16.22
CA ALA A 20 -35.67 10.43 -15.15
C ALA A 20 -36.04 9.65 -13.89
N VAL A 21 -36.82 8.58 -14.02
CA VAL A 21 -37.18 7.68 -12.91
C VAL A 21 -35.92 7.06 -12.33
N GLY A 22 -35.02 6.53 -13.16
CA GLY A 22 -33.72 6.03 -12.74
C GLY A 22 -32.91 7.09 -12.00
N SER A 23 -32.77 8.29 -12.56
CA SER A 23 -32.01 9.38 -11.94
C SER A 23 -32.58 9.85 -10.61
N VAL A 24 -33.90 9.70 -10.39
CA VAL A 24 -34.59 10.04 -9.13
C VAL A 24 -34.47 8.89 -8.12
N LEU A 25 -34.72 7.64 -8.54
CA LEU A 25 -34.58 6.44 -7.70
C LEU A 25 -33.14 6.20 -7.28
N PHE A 26 -32.19 6.34 -8.21
CA PHE A 26 -30.74 6.27 -7.98
C PHE A 26 -30.16 7.64 -7.55
N GLY A 27 -31.01 8.66 -7.40
CA GLY A 27 -30.74 9.96 -6.79
C GLY A 27 -29.36 10.55 -7.06
N ARG A 28 -29.13 11.23 -8.20
CA ARG A 28 -27.91 12.04 -8.47
C ARG A 28 -26.60 11.40 -8.01
N GLY A 29 -26.45 10.07 -8.08
CA GLY A 29 -25.36 9.36 -7.42
C GLY A 29 -25.23 9.82 -5.97
N GLU A 30 -26.12 9.35 -5.09
CA GLU A 30 -26.09 9.68 -3.66
C GLU A 30 -24.64 9.82 -3.23
N ALA A 31 -24.30 10.98 -2.67
CA ALA A 31 -23.00 11.19 -2.06
C ALA A 31 -22.83 10.06 -1.07
N LEU A 32 -22.14 9.00 -1.50
CA LEU A 32 -21.89 7.83 -0.71
C LEU A 32 -21.36 8.39 0.61
N PRO A 33 -22.01 8.10 1.75
CA PRO A 33 -21.51 8.55 3.03
C PRO A 33 -20.02 8.19 3.02
N PRO A 34 -19.12 9.17 3.24
CA PRO A 34 -17.70 9.00 2.98
C PRO A 34 -17.28 7.70 3.64
N LEU A 35 -16.87 6.73 2.81
CA LEU A 35 -16.52 5.39 3.27
C LEU A 35 -15.68 5.57 4.54
N PRO A 36 -16.06 4.92 5.65
CA PRO A 36 -15.29 5.00 6.88
C PRO A 36 -13.81 4.83 6.54
N ARG A 37 -12.96 5.79 6.93
CA ARG A 37 -11.53 5.86 6.54
C ARG A 37 -10.73 4.55 6.81
N ALA A 38 -11.35 3.58 7.47
CA ALA A 38 -10.84 2.25 7.76
C ALA A 38 -10.96 1.23 6.59
N THR A 39 -11.50 1.58 5.42
CA THR A 39 -11.53 0.68 4.23
C THR A 39 -10.87 1.27 2.99
N THR A 40 -10.06 2.32 3.14
CA THR A 40 -9.09 2.61 2.08
C THR A 40 -8.12 1.43 2.06
N ALA A 41 -8.06 0.69 0.95
CA ALA A 41 -7.07 -0.36 0.70
C ALA A 41 -5.61 0.18 0.65
N THR A 42 -5.37 1.36 1.20
CA THR A 42 -4.08 1.90 1.59
C THR A 42 -3.69 1.28 2.94
N VAL A 43 -3.49 -0.03 2.96
CA VAL A 43 -2.96 -0.71 4.15
C VAL A 43 -1.45 -0.79 3.97
N LEU A 44 -0.75 0.25 4.42
CA LEU A 44 0.69 0.13 4.68
C LEU A 44 0.86 -0.61 6.02
N PRO A 45 1.76 -1.60 6.13
CA PRO A 45 2.06 -2.23 7.41
C PRO A 45 2.41 -1.19 8.48
N ALA A 46 1.91 -1.35 9.71
CA ALA A 46 2.13 -0.41 10.82
C ALA A 46 3.63 -0.20 11.15
N SER A 47 4.46 -1.17 10.77
CA SER A 47 5.91 -1.11 10.76
C SER A 47 6.41 -2.06 9.69
N GLY A 48 7.65 -1.92 9.21
CA GLY A 48 8.17 -2.90 8.27
C GLY A 48 7.72 -2.73 6.82
N VAL A 49 7.31 -1.53 6.39
CA VAL A 49 7.00 -1.18 4.98
C VAL A 49 8.15 -1.47 3.99
N THR A 50 7.98 -2.38 3.05
CA THR A 50 8.91 -2.67 1.94
C THR A 50 8.52 -1.92 0.66
N GLY A 51 9.39 -1.88 -0.35
CA GLY A 51 9.04 -1.33 -1.66
C GLY A 51 7.82 -2.01 -2.29
N ALA A 52 7.69 -3.34 -2.12
CA ALA A 52 6.52 -4.10 -2.57
C ALA A 52 5.21 -3.67 -1.87
N ASP A 53 5.29 -3.25 -0.61
CA ASP A 53 4.13 -2.73 0.12
C ASP A 53 3.71 -1.34 -0.40
N VAL A 54 4.66 -0.53 -0.88
CA VAL A 54 4.39 0.78 -1.49
C VAL A 54 3.73 0.62 -2.87
N ASP A 55 4.19 -0.34 -3.68
CA ASP A 55 3.59 -0.66 -4.99
C ASP A 55 2.16 -1.18 -4.89
N ALA A 56 1.84 -1.87 -3.78
CA ALA A 56 0.51 -2.42 -3.53
C ALA A 56 -0.54 -1.36 -3.14
N VAL A 57 -0.12 -0.14 -2.78
CA VAL A 57 -1.03 0.91 -2.30
C VAL A 57 -1.97 1.37 -3.40
N LYS A 58 -3.26 1.47 -3.07
CA LYS A 58 -4.29 2.09 -3.92
C LYS A 58 -4.83 3.36 -3.29
N PHE A 59 -4.88 4.44 -4.08
CA PHE A 59 -5.42 5.73 -3.68
C PHE A 59 -6.78 5.99 -4.34
N SER A 60 -7.68 6.64 -3.61
CA SER A 60 -8.99 7.08 -4.12
C SER A 60 -8.85 8.33 -5.01
N GLN A 61 -9.55 8.38 -6.14
CA GLN A 61 -9.51 9.52 -7.07
C GLN A 61 -10.44 10.66 -6.60
N THR A 62 -9.96 11.91 -6.64
CA THR A 62 -10.75 13.12 -6.26
C THR A 62 -10.81 14.11 -7.43
N LEU A 63 -11.95 14.82 -7.59
CA LEU A 63 -12.19 15.79 -8.68
C LEU A 63 -11.17 16.94 -8.76
N ARG A 64 -10.47 17.21 -7.65
CA ARG A 64 -9.22 17.97 -7.60
C ARG A 64 -8.23 17.11 -6.84
N GLY A 65 -7.14 16.73 -7.48
CA GLY A 65 -6.11 15.86 -6.92
C GLY A 65 -4.78 16.08 -7.61
N TYR A 66 -3.73 15.52 -7.04
CA TYR A 66 -2.42 15.47 -7.68
C TYR A 66 -2.49 14.60 -8.94
N LYS A 67 -1.65 14.89 -9.92
CA LYS A 67 -1.62 14.13 -11.17
C LYS A 67 -1.12 12.71 -10.86
N THR A 68 -1.91 11.71 -11.21
CA THR A 68 -1.60 10.30 -10.90
C THR A 68 -0.21 9.90 -11.41
N SER A 69 0.18 10.35 -12.60
CA SER A 69 1.52 10.04 -13.16
C SER A 69 2.68 10.60 -12.34
N GLU A 70 2.51 11.76 -11.69
CA GLU A 70 3.55 12.35 -10.85
C GLU A 70 3.64 11.60 -9.52
N VAL A 71 2.49 11.24 -8.95
CA VAL A 71 2.40 10.44 -7.73
C VAL A 71 3.01 9.06 -7.96
N ASP A 72 2.68 8.39 -9.05
CA ASP A 72 3.23 7.06 -9.41
C ASP A 72 4.76 7.10 -9.53
N TRP A 73 5.30 8.14 -10.17
CA TRP A 73 6.75 8.31 -10.30
C TRP A 73 7.43 8.53 -8.94
N VAL A 74 6.84 9.34 -8.06
CA VAL A 74 7.39 9.58 -6.71
C VAL A 74 7.36 8.29 -5.88
N LEU A 75 6.26 7.54 -5.93
CA LEU A 75 6.12 6.29 -5.17
C LEU A 75 7.12 5.23 -5.64
N ASP A 76 7.29 5.07 -6.95
CA ASP A 76 8.27 4.16 -7.53
C ASP A 76 9.72 4.54 -7.15
N ARG A 77 10.02 5.84 -7.07
CA ARG A 77 11.32 6.32 -6.57
C ARG A 77 11.49 6.02 -5.07
N LEU A 78 10.47 6.24 -4.26
CA LEU A 78 10.50 5.99 -2.82
C LEU A 78 10.59 4.50 -2.49
N ALA A 79 9.92 3.64 -3.24
CA ALA A 79 9.95 2.19 -3.07
C ALA A 79 11.40 1.65 -3.23
N ARG A 80 12.09 2.06 -4.29
CA ARG A 80 13.50 1.71 -4.52
C ARG A 80 14.44 2.22 -3.43
N GLU A 81 14.25 3.46 -2.99
CA GLU A 81 15.08 4.06 -1.94
C GLU A 81 14.88 3.31 -0.61
N LEU A 82 13.64 2.95 -0.28
CA LEU A 82 13.31 2.18 0.91
C LEU A 82 13.95 0.79 0.90
N ASP A 83 13.94 0.10 -0.24
CA ASP A 83 14.58 -1.19 -0.38
C ASP A 83 16.11 -1.10 -0.27
N MET A 84 16.72 -0.04 -0.82
CA MET A 84 18.15 0.23 -0.66
C MET A 84 18.53 0.45 0.80
N LEU A 85 17.83 1.35 1.50
CA LEU A 85 18.08 1.63 2.92
C LEU A 85 17.89 0.39 3.80
N ARG A 86 16.93 -0.48 3.45
CA ARG A 86 16.72 -1.74 4.17
C ARG A 86 17.80 -2.77 3.91
N GLY A 87 18.30 -2.85 2.68
CA GLY A 87 19.45 -3.66 2.34
C GLY A 87 20.66 -3.28 3.19
N GLU A 88 20.94 -1.97 3.32
CA GLU A 88 22.03 -1.46 4.15
C GLU A 88 21.83 -1.73 5.66
N LEU A 89 20.61 -1.56 6.17
CA LEU A 89 20.32 -1.92 7.56
C LEU A 89 20.48 -3.42 7.83
N ALA A 90 20.13 -4.27 6.88
CA ALA A 90 20.28 -5.72 7.01
C ALA A 90 21.76 -6.13 7.02
N THR A 91 22.60 -5.52 6.17
CA THR A 91 24.05 -5.81 6.15
C THR A 91 24.75 -5.32 7.42
N LEU A 92 24.39 -4.12 7.92
CA LEU A 92 24.93 -3.61 9.18
C LEU A 92 24.55 -4.48 10.37
N ARG A 93 23.28 -4.87 10.49
CA ARG A 93 22.83 -5.78 11.57
C ARG A 93 23.55 -7.13 11.51
N ALA A 94 23.70 -7.71 10.31
CA ALA A 94 24.41 -8.96 10.12
C ALA A 94 25.92 -8.84 10.42
N ALA A 95 26.52 -7.66 10.33
CA ALA A 95 27.89 -7.43 10.78
C ALA A 95 27.97 -7.37 12.31
N THR A 96 27.08 -6.61 12.94
CA THR A 96 27.02 -6.50 14.40
C THR A 96 26.73 -7.84 15.09
N ASP A 97 25.81 -8.63 14.56
CA ASP A 97 25.50 -9.97 15.11
C ASP A 97 26.71 -10.91 15.00
N ARG A 98 27.46 -10.86 13.88
CA ARG A 98 28.70 -11.63 13.72
C ARG A 98 29.78 -11.20 14.70
N ASP A 99 29.96 -9.90 14.92
CA ASP A 99 30.92 -9.39 15.89
C ASP A 99 30.56 -9.85 17.31
N ALA A 100 29.27 -9.85 17.66
CA ALA A 100 28.78 -10.35 18.95
C ALA A 100 29.00 -11.87 19.14
N ASP A 101 28.82 -12.68 18.09
CA ASP A 101 29.10 -14.12 18.12
C ASP A 101 30.61 -14.40 18.31
N ILE A 102 31.47 -13.64 17.63
CA ILE A 102 32.94 -13.74 17.76
C ILE A 102 33.38 -13.40 19.19
N ASP A 103 32.86 -12.31 19.76
CA ASP A 103 33.16 -11.90 21.14
C ASP A 103 32.70 -12.95 22.16
N ALA A 104 31.56 -13.61 21.91
CA ALA A 104 31.05 -14.69 22.74
C ALA A 104 31.90 -15.97 22.67
N GLU A 105 32.39 -16.33 21.48
CA GLU A 105 33.26 -17.50 21.25
C GLU A 105 34.63 -17.30 21.92
N ILE A 106 35.27 -16.14 21.72
CA ILE A 106 36.55 -15.79 22.36
C ILE A 106 36.41 -15.71 23.89
N GLY A 107 35.33 -15.07 24.37
CA GLY A 107 35.06 -14.96 25.80
C GLY A 107 34.63 -16.28 26.47
N GLY A 108 34.12 -17.23 25.69
CA GLY A 108 33.77 -18.59 26.14
C GLY A 108 35.00 -19.49 26.25
N ASP A 109 35.91 -19.40 25.29
CA ASP A 109 37.17 -20.16 25.28
C ASP A 109 38.11 -19.70 26.41
N ALA A 110 38.17 -18.40 26.68
CA ALA A 110 38.89 -17.84 27.84
C ALA A 110 38.34 -18.32 29.20
N ARG A 111 37.05 -18.69 29.27
CA ARG A 111 36.41 -19.25 30.47
C ARG A 111 36.60 -20.77 30.59
N HIS A 112 36.84 -21.48 29.51
CA HIS A 112 37.16 -22.92 29.50
C HIS A 112 38.67 -23.21 29.62
N ALA A 113 39.54 -22.27 29.25
CA ALA A 113 41.00 -22.40 29.36
C ALA A 113 41.56 -22.15 30.77
N ALA A 114 40.72 -21.91 31.78
CA ALA A 114 41.14 -21.86 33.18
C ALA A 114 40.77 -23.12 33.97
N PRO A 115 41.45 -24.27 33.78
CA PRO A 115 41.49 -25.30 34.80
C PRO A 115 42.80 -25.28 35.60
N ALA A 116 42.61 -25.39 36.91
CA ALA A 116 43.57 -25.81 37.92
C ALA A 116 44.84 -24.96 38.06
N ARG A 117 44.73 -23.92 38.91
CA ARG A 117 45.80 -23.69 39.87
C ARG A 117 45.87 -24.94 40.75
N GLU A 118 46.78 -25.84 40.43
CA GLU A 118 47.10 -26.97 41.29
C GLU A 118 47.95 -26.43 42.44
N ASP A 119 47.31 -26.34 43.60
CA ASP A 119 47.92 -26.02 44.87
C ASP A 119 48.90 -27.14 45.29
N ALA A 120 50.04 -26.73 45.85
CA ALA A 120 50.96 -27.42 46.79
C ALA A 120 52.42 -27.52 46.31
#